data_AF-A0A3S1R716-F1
#
_entry.id   AF-A0A3S1R716-F1
#
_cell.length_a   1.000
_cell.length_b   1.000
_cell.length_c   1.000
_cell.angle_alpha   90.00
_cell.angle_beta   90.00
_cell.angle_gamma   90.00
#
_symmetry.space_group_name_H-M   'P 1'
#
loop_
_entity.id
_entity.type
_entity.pdbx_description
1 polymer ?
#
loop_
_entity_poly.entity_id
_entity_poly.type
_entity_poly.pdbx_seq_one_letter_code
_entity_poly.pdbx_strand_id
1 'polypeptide(L)'
;VMLMLIDEQNAKGGLLGKKLEAVVVDPASNWPLFAEKARELISKDKVAAVFGCWTSVSRKSVLPVFSELDNILFYPVQYEGEESERNVFYTGAAPNQQAIPAVDYLMSADGGSVKRWVLEGTDYVYPRTTNKILEAYLKSKGVPADDIMVN
;
A
#
# COMPACT_ATOMS: atom_id res chain seq x y z
N VAL A 1 -2.51 3.29 -14.88
CA VAL A 1 -2.11 1.98 -15.46
C VAL A 1 -3.29 1.04 -15.64
N MET A 2 -4.18 0.84 -14.65
CA MET A 2 -5.28 -0.13 -14.79
C MET A 2 -6.21 0.09 -15.99
N LEU A 3 -6.60 1.33 -16.30
CA LEU A 3 -7.45 1.61 -17.48
C LEU A 3 -6.78 1.17 -18.80
N MET A 4 -5.47 1.42 -18.94
CA MET A 4 -4.69 0.96 -20.08
C MET A 4 -4.68 -0.58 -20.18
N LEU A 5 -4.48 -1.28 -19.06
CA LEU A 5 -4.49 -2.75 -19.04
C LEU A 5 -5.87 -3.33 -19.38
N ILE A 6 -6.94 -2.66 -18.96
CA ILE A 6 -8.31 -3.01 -19.32
C ILE A 6 -8.53 -2.84 -20.82
N ASP A 7 -8.08 -1.72 -21.40
CA ASP A 7 -8.17 -1.46 -22.83
C ASP A 7 -7.38 -2.49 -23.65
N GLU A 8 -6.14 -2.80 -23.24
CA GLU A 8 -5.30 -3.82 -23.87
C GLU A 8 -5.95 -5.21 -23.80
N GLN A 9 -6.52 -5.58 -22.65
CA GLN A 9 -7.18 -6.87 -22.50
C GLN A 9 -8.47 -6.94 -23.34
N ASN A 10 -9.22 -5.85 -23.40
CA ASN A 10 -10.40 -5.74 -24.27
C ASN A 10 -10.05 -5.84 -25.75
N ALA A 11 -8.92 -5.27 -26.18
CA ALA A 11 -8.40 -5.42 -27.54
C ALA A 11 -8.02 -6.87 -27.88
N LYS A 12 -7.67 -7.68 -26.88
CA LYS A 12 -7.40 -9.13 -27.01
C LYS A 12 -8.66 -10.02 -26.95
N GLY A 13 -9.86 -9.43 -27.00
CA GLY A 13 -11.13 -10.15 -26.93
C GLY A 13 -11.75 -10.23 -25.53
N GLY A 14 -11.20 -9.49 -24.56
CA GLY A 14 -11.73 -9.39 -23.20
C GLY A 14 -11.42 -10.62 -22.35
N LEU A 15 -12.31 -10.95 -21.41
CA LEU A 15 -12.23 -12.10 -20.53
C LEU A 15 -13.39 -13.05 -20.82
N LEU A 16 -13.09 -14.29 -21.23
CA LEU A 16 -14.10 -15.28 -21.62
C LEU A 16 -15.10 -14.75 -22.67
N GLY A 17 -14.61 -13.94 -23.61
CA GLY A 17 -15.41 -13.30 -24.67
C GLY A 17 -16.24 -12.09 -24.23
N LYS A 18 -16.08 -11.61 -22.99
CA LYS A 18 -16.75 -10.41 -22.46
C LYS A 18 -15.78 -9.26 -22.28
N LYS A 19 -16.21 -8.04 -22.59
CA LYS A 19 -15.41 -6.84 -22.28
C LYS A 19 -15.39 -6.58 -20.78
N LEU A 20 -14.22 -6.19 -20.28
CA LEU A 20 -14.03 -5.61 -18.96
C LEU A 20 -14.55 -4.17 -18.98
N GLU A 21 -15.28 -3.79 -17.93
CA GLU A 21 -15.80 -2.44 -17.74
C GLU A 21 -15.18 -1.84 -16.47
N ALA A 22 -14.58 -0.65 -16.59
CA ALA A 22 -13.99 0.05 -15.47
C ALA A 22 -15.00 1.05 -14.89
N VAL A 23 -15.23 0.97 -13.58
CA VAL A 23 -15.95 2.00 -12.82
C VAL A 23 -14.92 2.79 -12.02
N VAL A 24 -14.90 4.12 -12.19
CA VAL A 24 -13.93 5.02 -11.55
C VAL A 24 -14.66 6.00 -10.67
N VAL A 25 -14.24 6.10 -9.41
CA VAL A 25 -14.78 7.01 -8.40
C VAL A 25 -13.63 7.77 -7.74
N ASP A 26 -13.87 9.03 -7.40
CA ASP A 26 -12.90 9.88 -6.71
C ASP A 26 -13.29 10.07 -5.24
N PRO A 27 -12.52 9.51 -4.30
CA PRO A 27 -12.73 9.69 -2.87
C PRO A 27 -12.06 10.96 -2.32
N ALA A 28 -11.46 11.82 -3.15
CA ALA A 28 -10.92 13.13 -2.80
C ALA A 28 -9.93 13.13 -1.61
N SER A 29 -9.17 12.04 -1.45
CA SER A 29 -8.28 11.82 -0.29
C SER A 29 -8.97 11.89 1.08
N ASN A 30 -10.30 11.75 1.12
CA ASN A 30 -11.12 11.82 2.32
C ASN A 30 -11.48 10.39 2.78
N TRP A 31 -11.04 10.00 3.98
CA TRP A 31 -11.11 8.61 4.42
C TRP A 31 -12.55 8.08 4.60
N PRO A 32 -13.50 8.83 5.19
CA PRO A 32 -14.91 8.45 5.16
C PRO A 32 -15.45 8.23 3.74
N LEU A 33 -15.07 9.08 2.79
CA LEU A 33 -15.50 8.97 1.40
C LEU A 33 -14.93 7.72 0.70
N PHE A 34 -13.72 7.27 1.06
CA PHE A 34 -13.21 5.98 0.58
C PHE A 34 -14.13 4.81 0.95
N ALA A 35 -14.60 4.75 2.20
CA ALA A 35 -15.50 3.68 2.64
C ALA A 35 -16.88 3.76 1.95
N GLU A 36 -17.42 4.98 1.80
CA GLU A 36 -18.66 5.21 1.05
C GLU A 36 -18.53 4.74 -0.40
N LYS A 37 -17.46 5.17 -1.10
CA LYS A 37 -17.23 4.82 -2.50
C LYS A 37 -16.91 3.36 -2.71
N ALA A 38 -16.19 2.71 -1.79
CA ALA A 38 -16.00 1.27 -1.83
C ALA A 38 -17.36 0.52 -1.74
N ARG A 39 -18.24 0.96 -0.83
CA ARG A 39 -19.57 0.37 -0.70
C ARG A 39 -20.43 0.63 -1.94
N GLU A 40 -20.37 1.84 -2.50
CA GLU A 40 -21.06 2.18 -3.75
C GLU A 40 -20.64 1.24 -4.90
N LEU A 41 -19.33 1.11 -5.13
CA LEU A 41 -18.77 0.23 -6.16
C LEU A 41 -19.27 -1.23 -6.00
N ILE A 42 -19.28 -1.74 -4.78
CA ILE A 42 -19.63 -3.15 -4.52
C ILE A 42 -21.14 -3.37 -4.57
N SER A 43 -21.93 -2.57 -3.84
CA SER A 43 -23.36 -2.81 -3.66
C SER A 43 -24.22 -2.29 -4.81
N LYS A 44 -23.84 -1.16 -5.43
CA LYS A 44 -24.62 -0.51 -6.48
C LYS A 44 -24.07 -0.86 -7.87
N ASP A 45 -22.78 -0.64 -8.09
CA ASP A 45 -22.15 -0.89 -9.40
C ASP A 45 -21.79 -2.37 -9.61
N LYS A 46 -21.86 -3.18 -8.54
CA LYS A 46 -21.68 -4.64 -8.57
C LYS A 46 -20.34 -5.06 -9.17
N VAL A 47 -19.28 -4.30 -8.88
CA VAL A 47 -17.95 -4.62 -9.37
C VAL A 47 -17.46 -5.96 -8.83
N ALA A 48 -16.76 -6.72 -9.68
CA ALA A 48 -16.21 -8.02 -9.30
C ALA A 48 -14.94 -7.92 -8.43
N ALA A 49 -14.19 -6.82 -8.57
CA ALA A 49 -13.00 -6.52 -7.78
C ALA A 49 -12.71 -5.01 -7.82
N VAL A 50 -12.01 -4.51 -6.80
CA VAL A 50 -11.60 -3.11 -6.70
C VAL A 50 -10.08 -3.01 -6.72
N PHE A 51 -9.55 -2.03 -7.47
CA PHE A 51 -8.15 -1.63 -7.45
C PHE A 51 -8.09 -0.21 -6.91
N GLY A 52 -7.44 0.02 -5.77
CA GLY A 52 -7.44 1.36 -5.21
C GLY A 52 -6.80 1.49 -3.85
N CYS A 53 -7.20 2.56 -3.16
CA CYS A 53 -6.51 3.12 -2.00
C CYS A 53 -5.10 3.63 -2.35
N TRP A 54 -4.53 4.41 -1.44
CA TRP A 54 -3.14 4.82 -1.52
C TRP A 54 -2.51 4.84 -0.15
N THR A 55 -2.97 5.74 0.72
CA THR A 55 -2.50 5.81 2.10
C THR A 55 -3.00 4.61 2.91
N SER A 56 -2.20 4.14 3.86
CA SER A 56 -2.64 3.06 4.77
C SER A 56 -3.91 3.40 5.54
N VAL A 57 -4.18 4.68 5.81
CA VAL A 57 -5.44 5.09 6.44
C VAL A 57 -6.62 4.86 5.51
N SER A 58 -6.51 5.24 4.22
CA SER A 58 -7.56 4.96 3.23
C SER A 58 -7.85 3.45 3.12
N ARG A 59 -6.80 2.62 3.12
CA ARG A 59 -6.93 1.16 3.15
C ARG A 59 -7.67 0.69 4.40
N LYS A 60 -7.22 1.10 5.59
CA LYS A 60 -7.85 0.72 6.86
C LYS A 60 -9.32 1.14 6.94
N SER A 61 -9.69 2.29 6.36
CA SER A 61 -11.08 2.75 6.30
C SER A 61 -11.98 1.87 5.44
N VAL A 62 -11.45 1.20 4.41
CA VAL A 62 -12.26 0.34 3.53
C VAL A 62 -12.30 -1.12 3.95
N LEU A 63 -11.35 -1.60 4.77
CA LEU A 63 -11.29 -3.02 5.19
C LEU A 63 -12.64 -3.56 5.71
N PRO A 64 -13.38 -2.86 6.59
CA PRO A 64 -14.67 -3.37 7.07
C PRO A 64 -15.69 -3.56 5.95
N VAL A 65 -15.68 -2.70 4.92
CA VAL A 65 -16.59 -2.78 3.78
C VAL A 65 -16.29 -4.02 2.94
N PHE A 66 -15.02 -4.29 2.65
CA PHE A 66 -14.61 -5.46 1.87
C PHE A 66 -14.85 -6.78 2.61
N SER A 67 -14.65 -6.79 3.92
CA SER A 67 -14.94 -7.94 4.78
C SER A 67 -16.45 -8.21 4.89
N GLU A 68 -17.25 -7.16 5.14
CA GLU A 68 -18.71 -7.26 5.27
C GLU A 68 -19.39 -7.71 3.98
N LEU A 69 -18.94 -7.20 2.83
CA LEU A 69 -19.56 -7.45 1.52
C LEU A 69 -18.89 -8.60 0.75
N ASP A 70 -17.93 -9.30 1.36
CA ASP A 70 -17.12 -10.39 0.77
C ASP A 70 -16.66 -10.10 -0.67
N ASN A 71 -16.06 -8.91 -0.87
CA ASN A 71 -15.49 -8.50 -2.16
C ASN A 71 -13.96 -8.44 -2.07
N ILE A 72 -13.28 -8.22 -3.19
CA ILE A 72 -11.82 -8.28 -3.27
C ILE A 72 -11.25 -6.89 -3.52
N LEU A 73 -10.28 -6.49 -2.69
CA LEU A 73 -9.44 -5.32 -2.91
C LEU A 73 -8.04 -5.75 -3.35
N PHE A 74 -7.59 -5.25 -4.50
CA PHE A 74 -6.18 -5.22 -4.86
C PHE A 74 -5.58 -3.89 -4.40
N TYR A 75 -4.63 -3.95 -3.47
CA TYR A 75 -3.95 -2.79 -2.90
C TYR A 75 -2.52 -2.70 -3.46
N PRO A 76 -2.26 -1.79 -4.43
CA PRO A 76 -1.05 -1.82 -5.26
C PRO A 76 0.04 -0.86 -4.79
N VAL A 77 0.09 -0.52 -3.50
CA VAL A 77 0.99 0.51 -2.96
C VAL A 77 1.78 -0.07 -1.81
N GLN A 78 3.04 0.36 -1.67
CA GLN A 78 3.88 0.00 -0.54
C GLN A 78 3.23 0.40 0.79
N TYR A 79 3.45 -0.42 1.81
CA TYR A 79 2.84 -0.22 3.12
C TYR A 79 3.69 -0.76 4.25
N GLU A 80 3.22 -0.58 5.48
CA GLU A 80 3.97 -0.83 6.69
C GLU A 80 4.11 -2.31 7.05
N GLY A 81 3.34 -3.20 6.43
CA GLY A 81 3.21 -4.59 6.86
C GLY A 81 2.23 -4.75 8.03
N GLU A 82 2.42 -5.82 8.82
CA GLU A 82 1.66 -6.12 10.04
C GLU A 82 0.13 -6.07 9.89
N GLU A 83 -0.37 -6.45 8.71
CA GLU A 83 -1.79 -6.53 8.42
C GLU A 83 -2.10 -7.81 7.64
N SER A 84 -3.22 -8.44 7.97
CA SER A 84 -3.68 -9.66 7.31
C SER A 84 -5.20 -9.62 7.20
N GLU A 85 -5.70 -9.27 6.03
CA GLU A 85 -7.12 -9.29 5.69
C GLU A 85 -7.37 -10.30 4.55
N ARG A 86 -8.37 -11.16 4.72
CA ARG A 86 -8.70 -12.23 3.76
C ARG A 86 -9.08 -11.67 2.39
N ASN A 87 -9.79 -10.55 2.41
CA ASN A 87 -10.37 -9.91 1.24
C ASN A 87 -9.41 -8.96 0.51
N VAL A 88 -8.14 -8.86 0.95
CA VAL A 88 -7.16 -7.92 0.38
C VAL A 88 -5.94 -8.65 -0.19
N PHE A 89 -5.65 -8.35 -1.45
CA PHE A 89 -4.39 -8.73 -2.10
C PHE A 89 -3.41 -7.55 -2.03
N TYR A 90 -2.39 -7.70 -1.19
CA TYR A 90 -1.30 -6.74 -1.05
C TYR A 90 -0.27 -6.99 -2.15
N THR A 91 -0.27 -6.15 -3.18
CA THR A 91 0.66 -6.29 -4.31
C THR A 91 1.81 -5.28 -4.27
N GLY A 92 1.76 -4.32 -3.34
CA GLY A 92 2.88 -3.43 -3.03
C GLY A 92 3.89 -4.03 -2.04
N ALA A 93 5.07 -3.43 -1.98
CA ALA A 93 6.17 -3.88 -1.13
C ALA A 93 5.90 -3.60 0.37
N ALA A 94 6.25 -4.56 1.22
CA ALA A 94 6.40 -4.37 2.66
C ALA A 94 7.82 -3.87 3.02
N PRO A 95 8.11 -3.45 4.26
CA PRO A 95 9.40 -2.87 4.61
C PRO A 95 10.60 -3.80 4.32
N ASN A 96 10.45 -5.11 4.47
CA ASN A 96 11.50 -6.09 4.15
C ASN A 96 11.82 -6.20 2.64
N GLN A 97 10.93 -5.73 1.77
CA GLN A 97 11.07 -5.78 0.32
C GLN A 97 11.56 -4.46 -0.28
N GLN A 98 11.55 -3.37 0.49
CA GLN A 98 11.94 -2.03 0.01
C GLN A 98 12.83 -1.29 0.99
N ALA A 99 12.32 -0.99 2.18
CA ALA A 99 13.01 -0.12 3.14
C ALA A 99 14.28 -0.76 3.72
N ILE A 100 14.21 -2.04 4.09
CA ILE A 100 15.36 -2.81 4.60
C ILE A 100 16.47 -2.94 3.53
N PRO A 101 16.17 -3.37 2.29
CA PRO A 101 17.17 -3.36 1.21
C PRO A 101 17.79 -1.99 0.97
N ALA A 102 17.00 -0.91 1.05
CA ALA A 102 17.52 0.44 0.90
C ALA A 102 18.50 0.81 2.04
N VAL A 103 18.19 0.43 3.28
CA VAL A 103 19.11 0.60 4.42
C VAL A 103 20.40 -0.18 4.19
N ASP A 104 20.31 -1.46 3.84
CA ASP A 104 21.50 -2.29 3.59
C ASP A 104 22.38 -1.71 2.47
N TYR A 105 21.77 -1.21 1.39
CA TYR A 105 22.50 -0.52 0.33
C TYR A 105 23.23 0.70 0.84
N LEU A 106 22.55 1.62 1.55
CA LEU A 106 23.14 2.84 2.09
C LEU A 106 24.27 2.56 3.10
N MET A 107 24.20 1.45 3.85
CA MET A 107 25.28 1.02 4.76
C MET A 107 26.51 0.46 4.02
N SER A 108 26.35 -0.01 2.79
CA SER A 108 27.43 -0.62 2.00
C SER A 108 28.45 0.41 1.51
N ALA A 109 29.60 -0.05 1.02
CA ALA A 109 30.61 0.80 0.39
C ALA A 109 30.02 1.58 -0.80
N ASP A 110 29.24 0.90 -1.64
CA ASP A 110 28.64 1.47 -2.86
C ASP A 110 27.54 2.50 -2.55
N GLY A 111 26.83 2.34 -1.43
CA GLY A 111 25.79 3.27 -1.00
C GLY A 111 26.28 4.42 -0.11
N GLY A 112 27.59 4.55 0.09
CA GLY A 112 28.19 5.67 0.80
C GLY A 112 28.52 5.43 2.27
N SER A 113 28.43 4.18 2.75
CA SER A 113 28.82 3.78 4.12
C SER A 113 28.13 4.60 5.21
N VAL A 114 26.85 4.91 5.02
CA VAL A 114 26.05 5.76 5.93
C VAL A 114 26.09 5.23 7.36
N LYS A 115 26.34 6.14 8.32
CA LYS A 115 26.45 5.83 9.75
C LYS A 115 25.39 6.51 10.62
N ARG A 116 24.84 7.64 10.17
CA ARG A 116 23.85 8.45 10.89
C ARG A 116 22.57 8.53 10.10
N TRP A 117 21.45 8.39 10.79
CA TRP A 117 20.14 8.16 10.21
C TRP A 117 19.15 9.17 10.75
N VAL A 118 18.38 9.75 9.84
CA VAL A 118 17.19 10.52 10.18
C VAL A 118 16.00 9.86 9.50
N LEU A 119 15.05 9.41 10.30
CA LEU A 119 13.81 8.78 9.88
C LEU A 119 12.69 9.83 9.98
N GLU A 120 12.55 10.64 8.92
CA GLU A 120 11.50 11.68 8.81
C GLU A 120 10.24 11.11 8.15
N GLY A 121 9.06 11.40 8.72
CA GLY A 121 7.78 10.95 8.18
C GLY A 121 6.62 11.91 8.37
N THR A 122 5.63 11.86 7.47
CA THR A 122 4.34 12.50 7.74
C THR A 122 3.62 11.79 8.89
N ASP A 123 2.98 12.56 9.77
CA ASP A 123 2.34 12.02 10.98
C ASP A 123 1.06 11.20 10.68
N TYR A 124 1.26 9.94 10.26
CA TYR A 124 0.21 8.92 10.18
C TYR A 124 0.78 7.50 10.28
N VAL A 125 -0.08 6.48 10.17
CA VAL A 125 0.28 5.09 10.49
C VAL A 125 1.46 4.54 9.69
N TYR A 126 1.59 4.86 8.39
CA TYR A 126 2.64 4.26 7.56
C TYR A 126 4.04 4.72 7.97
N PRO A 127 4.36 6.02 8.05
CA PRO A 127 5.70 6.45 8.46
C PRO A 127 5.99 6.09 9.91
N ARG A 128 5.02 6.21 10.82
CA ARG A 128 5.20 5.80 12.23
C ARG A 128 5.59 4.33 12.38
N THR A 129 4.90 3.44 11.67
CA THR A 129 5.14 1.99 11.79
C THR A 129 6.42 1.60 11.06
N THR A 130 6.63 2.12 9.86
CA THR A 130 7.86 1.88 9.09
C THR A 130 9.10 2.39 9.85
N ASN A 131 9.04 3.59 10.46
CA ASN A 131 10.16 4.13 11.21
C ASN A 131 10.49 3.30 12.46
N LYS A 132 9.49 2.74 13.16
CA LYS A 132 9.73 1.80 14.27
C LYS A 132 10.46 0.54 13.81
N ILE A 133 10.04 -0.03 12.67
CA ILE A 133 10.70 -1.21 12.09
C ILE A 133 12.14 -0.88 11.71
N LEU A 134 12.36 0.26 11.05
CA LEU A 134 13.69 0.70 10.62
C LEU A 134 14.60 1.04 11.79
N GLU A 135 14.10 1.72 12.83
CA GLU A 135 14.87 2.01 14.04
C GLU A 135 15.34 0.72 14.71
N ALA A 136 14.46 -0.28 14.86
CA ALA A 136 14.82 -1.59 15.39
C ALA A 136 15.85 -2.30 14.50
N TYR A 137 15.66 -2.23 13.17
CA TYR A 137 16.59 -2.82 12.21
C TYR A 137 17.98 -2.20 12.28
N LEU A 138 18.08 -0.87 12.31
CA LEU A 138 19.34 -0.13 12.43
C LEU A 138 20.08 -0.48 13.73
N LYS A 139 19.37 -0.55 14.86
CA LYS A 139 19.93 -1.01 16.14
C LYS A 139 20.47 -2.44 16.04
N SER A 140 19.75 -3.33 15.35
CA SER A 140 20.20 -4.72 15.13
C SER A 140 21.48 -4.82 14.29
N LYS A 141 21.77 -3.80 13.46
CA LYS A 141 23.01 -3.68 12.67
C LYS A 141 24.14 -2.97 13.43
N GLY A 142 23.93 -2.64 14.71
CA GLY A 142 24.93 -2.01 15.57
C GLY A 142 25.03 -0.49 15.42
N VAL A 143 24.04 0.18 14.80
CA VAL A 143 23.99 1.65 14.79
C VAL A 143 23.65 2.15 16.21
N PRO A 144 24.47 3.04 16.79
CA PRO A 144 24.19 3.62 18.11
C PRO A 144 22.87 4.41 18.12
N ALA A 145 22.18 4.44 19.25
CA ALA A 145 20.91 5.16 19.38
C ALA A 145 21.07 6.68 19.12
N ASP A 146 22.19 7.28 19.53
CA ASP A 146 22.48 8.71 19.32
C ASP A 146 22.68 9.07 17.84
N ASP A 147 22.90 8.06 16.98
CA ASP A 147 23.05 8.21 15.54
C ASP A 147 21.73 7.93 14.78
N ILE A 148 20.62 7.72 15.49
CA ILE A 148 19.28 7.51 14.92
C ILE A 148 18.33 8.58 15.45
N MET A 149 17.89 9.48 14.59
CA MET A 149 16.84 10.46 14.88
C MET A 149 15.53 10.03 14.20
N VAL A 150 14.41 10.06 14.94
CA VAL A 150 13.07 9.77 14.41
C VAL A 150 12.18 10.99 14.59
N ASN A 151 11.59 11.47 13.50
CA ASN A 151 10.67 12.63 13.47
C ASN A 151 9.39 12.27 12.72
#